data_AF-A0A161XPV2-F1
#
_entry.id   AF-A0A161XPV2-F1
#
_cell.length_a   1.000
_cell.length_b   1.000
_cell.length_c   1.000
_cell.angle_alpha   90.00
_cell.angle_beta   90.00
_cell.angle_gamma   90.00
#
_symmetry.space_group_name_H-M   'P 1'
#
loop_
_entity.id
_entity.type
_entity.pdbx_description
1 polymer ?
#
loop_
_entity_poly.entity_id
_entity_poly.type
_entity_poly.pdbx_seq_one_letter_code
_entity_poly.pdbx_strand_id
1 'polypeptide(L)'
;MGVDYWIWALLVSGVGSTMTGINFVVTIIKCRAPKMRLMQMPLFTWTTLCTSLLMSFAFPALTVVAAMLGLDRILGFHFFTNDAGGNMMNYANLIWIWGHPEVYILILPAFGVFSEVTATFSQKRLFGYRSLVYATAVITILSFTVWLHHFFTMGSSPNVNAVFGIATMIIAVPTGVKIFDWVFTMYKGRIIFHPAMLFTIGFLITFVLGGVSGVLLAIPPADFLMHNSTFLVAHFHNVLIPGAVFGYFAGFQYWFPKATGFTLDRAWGVRTFWFWIIGFYLAFMPLYALGFMGMSRRMERYEMAEWQPFLILAAVGALSVLIGIFCQGMQLYVSIRDREKNKDITGDPYNARTLEWQTSSPPAEYNFAKVPDVQDIDAFWDMKQRGVAYAPAQDYEDIHLPRNTGIGVFLGGLGFLIGFAVTWYIWWLVALGFLGVLACLITRSSQDHTYEIIPAAEIEAHEKTRIKALEDHKPTPGDFWS
;
A
#
# COMPACT_ATOMS: atom_id res chain seq x y z
N MET A 1 4.15 18.76 25.04
CA MET A 1 3.15 18.94 23.97
C MET A 1 3.55 18.28 22.65
N GLY A 2 4.68 18.62 22.01
CA GLY A 2 5.02 18.09 20.67
C GLY A 2 5.12 16.55 20.57
N VAL A 3 5.86 15.92 21.48
CA VAL A 3 5.94 14.44 21.55
C VAL A 3 4.60 13.81 21.94
N ASP A 4 3.80 14.50 22.74
CA ASP A 4 2.50 14.00 23.20
C ASP A 4 1.52 13.91 22.01
N TYR A 5 1.54 14.89 21.09
CA TYR A 5 0.82 14.80 19.81
C TYR A 5 1.24 13.57 18.99
N TRP A 6 2.55 13.29 18.89
CA TRP A 6 3.05 12.12 18.16
C TRP A 6 2.54 10.81 18.78
N ILE A 7 2.57 10.68 20.11
CA ILE A 7 2.08 9.49 20.82
C ILE A 7 0.60 9.25 20.55
N TRP A 8 -0.24 10.26 20.77
CA TRP A 8 -1.70 10.09 20.65
C TRP A 8 -2.17 9.92 19.21
N ALA A 9 -1.51 10.59 18.25
CA ALA A 9 -1.79 10.37 16.83
C ALA A 9 -1.52 8.92 16.43
N LEU A 10 -0.40 8.34 16.88
CA LEU A 10 -0.04 6.95 16.57
C LEU A 10 -0.92 5.93 17.31
N LEU A 11 -1.28 6.18 18.57
CA LEU A 11 -2.16 5.27 19.31
C LEU A 11 -3.55 5.19 18.67
N VAL A 12 -4.16 6.34 18.34
CA VAL A 12 -5.50 6.38 17.73
C VAL A 12 -5.49 5.75 16.34
N SER A 13 -4.51 6.10 15.50
CA SER A 13 -4.39 5.52 14.16
C SER A 13 -4.01 4.03 14.18
N GLY A 14 -3.17 3.61 15.13
CA GLY A 14 -2.72 2.23 15.28
C GLY A 14 -3.86 1.26 15.61
N VAL A 15 -4.86 1.69 16.39
CA VAL A 15 -6.08 0.90 16.63
C VAL A 15 -6.84 0.67 15.31
N GLY A 16 -7.04 1.73 14.52
CA GLY A 16 -7.71 1.62 13.22
C GLY A 16 -6.96 0.72 12.24
N SER A 17 -5.63 0.84 12.18
CA SER A 17 -4.77 -0.02 11.35
C SER A 17 -4.85 -1.49 11.78
N THR A 18 -4.82 -1.77 13.09
CA THR A 18 -4.94 -3.14 13.60
C THR A 18 -6.28 -3.77 13.22
N MET A 19 -7.38 -3.01 13.41
CA MET A 19 -8.73 -3.47 13.02
C MET A 19 -8.84 -3.71 11.50
N THR A 20 -8.20 -2.86 10.69
CA THR A 20 -8.14 -3.02 9.24
C THR A 20 -7.43 -4.31 8.83
N GLY A 21 -6.29 -4.62 9.48
CA GLY A 21 -5.57 -5.88 9.27
C GLY A 21 -6.45 -7.09 9.57
N ILE A 22 -7.08 -7.13 10.74
CA ILE A 22 -7.96 -8.24 11.14
C ILE A 22 -9.13 -8.39 10.16
N ASN A 23 -9.75 -7.29 9.75
CA ASN A 23 -10.89 -7.30 8.82
C ASN A 23 -10.53 -7.96 7.48
N PHE A 24 -9.42 -7.54 6.85
CA PHE A 24 -9.00 -8.09 5.57
C PHE A 24 -8.52 -9.55 5.66
N VAL A 25 -7.88 -9.96 6.76
CA VAL A 25 -7.54 -11.38 6.98
C VAL A 25 -8.81 -12.23 6.99
N VAL A 26 -9.82 -11.85 7.78
CA VAL A 26 -11.08 -12.61 7.85
C VAL A 26 -11.78 -12.61 6.49
N THR A 27 -11.85 -11.46 5.82
CA THR A 27 -12.49 -11.32 4.51
C THR A 27 -11.86 -12.24 3.46
N ILE A 28 -10.52 -12.22 3.33
CA ILE A 28 -9.82 -13.01 2.31
C ILE A 28 -9.91 -14.51 2.60
N ILE A 29 -9.96 -14.92 3.87
CA ILE A 29 -10.00 -16.34 4.23
C ILE A 29 -11.44 -16.89 4.16
N LYS A 30 -12.45 -16.11 4.57
CA LYS A 30 -13.82 -16.58 4.80
C LYS A 30 -14.83 -16.13 3.75
N CYS A 31 -14.62 -14.99 3.07
CA CYS A 31 -15.60 -14.39 2.17
C CYS A 31 -15.23 -14.52 0.69
N ARG A 32 -14.53 -15.60 0.30
CA ARG A 32 -14.20 -15.88 -1.11
C ARG A 32 -15.39 -16.45 -1.85
N ALA A 33 -15.39 -16.26 -3.17
CA ALA A 33 -16.31 -16.96 -4.06
C ALA A 33 -16.19 -18.49 -3.86
N PRO A 34 -17.31 -19.23 -3.90
CA PRO A 34 -17.30 -20.69 -3.79
C PRO A 34 -16.31 -21.31 -4.77
N LYS A 35 -15.62 -22.37 -4.33
CA LYS A 35 -14.59 -23.12 -5.07
C LYS A 35 -13.28 -22.38 -5.38
N MET A 36 -13.17 -21.06 -5.14
CA MET A 36 -11.88 -20.36 -5.27
C MET A 36 -10.92 -20.81 -4.16
N ARG A 37 -9.91 -21.60 -4.51
CA ARG A 37 -8.84 -22.00 -3.58
C ARG A 37 -7.88 -20.84 -3.33
N LEU A 38 -7.12 -20.92 -2.23
CA LEU A 38 -6.04 -19.96 -1.91
C LEU A 38 -5.09 -19.74 -3.11
N MET A 39 -4.63 -20.83 -3.75
CA MET A 39 -3.72 -20.77 -4.91
C MET A 39 -4.41 -20.43 -6.24
N GLN A 40 -5.64 -19.91 -6.20
CA GLN A 40 -6.37 -19.37 -7.35
C GLN A 40 -6.73 -17.90 -7.18
N MET A 41 -6.33 -17.27 -6.06
CA MET A 41 -6.55 -15.83 -5.87
C MET A 41 -5.56 -15.01 -6.70
N PRO A 42 -5.94 -13.82 -7.21
CA PRO A 42 -5.01 -12.87 -7.80
C PRO A 42 -3.83 -12.56 -6.85
N LEU A 43 -2.68 -12.18 -7.41
CA LEU A 43 -1.50 -11.95 -6.59
C LEU A 43 -1.69 -10.72 -5.69
N PHE A 44 -2.45 -9.71 -6.15
CA PHE A 44 -2.84 -8.58 -5.31
C PHE A 44 -3.57 -9.01 -4.03
N THR A 45 -4.46 -10.00 -4.10
CA THR A 45 -5.15 -10.52 -2.90
C THR A 45 -4.19 -11.25 -1.97
N TRP A 46 -3.20 -11.98 -2.49
CA TRP A 46 -2.17 -12.62 -1.69
C TRP A 46 -1.26 -11.63 -0.97
N THR A 47 -0.82 -10.57 -1.66
CA THR A 47 -0.01 -9.53 -1.03
C THR A 47 -0.82 -8.73 -0.01
N THR A 48 -2.11 -8.50 -0.27
CA THR A 48 -3.03 -7.91 0.71
C THR A 48 -3.16 -8.80 1.94
N LEU A 49 -3.38 -10.11 1.80
CA LEU A 49 -3.43 -11.04 2.92
C LEU A 49 -2.16 -10.99 3.78
N CYS A 50 -0.99 -11.03 3.14
CA CYS A 50 0.29 -10.93 3.82
C CYS A 50 0.44 -9.58 4.55
N THR A 51 0.09 -8.48 3.90
CA THR A 51 0.07 -7.14 4.49
C THR A 51 -0.85 -7.08 5.71
N SER A 52 -2.05 -7.64 5.62
CA SER A 52 -3.03 -7.64 6.70
C SER A 52 -2.58 -8.51 7.90
N LEU A 53 -1.86 -9.59 7.65
CA LEU A 53 -1.20 -10.37 8.70
C LEU A 53 -0.11 -9.54 9.40
N LEU A 54 0.78 -8.90 8.63
CA LEU A 54 1.79 -8.00 9.20
C LEU A 54 1.15 -6.88 10.02
N MET A 55 0.08 -6.26 9.52
CA MET A 55 -0.65 -5.23 10.25
C MET A 55 -1.18 -5.75 11.60
N SER A 56 -1.78 -6.95 11.60
CA SER A 56 -2.37 -7.55 12.80
C SER A 56 -1.34 -7.88 13.87
N PHE A 57 -0.11 -8.25 13.49
CA PHE A 57 0.93 -8.67 14.43
C PHE A 57 1.96 -7.57 14.77
N ALA A 58 2.23 -6.62 13.87
CA ALA A 58 3.24 -5.59 14.07
C ALA A 58 2.71 -4.35 14.82
N PHE A 59 1.50 -3.87 14.50
CA PHE A 59 0.94 -2.68 15.14
C PHE A 59 0.77 -2.79 16.67
N PRO A 60 0.44 -3.96 17.26
CA PRO A 60 0.43 -4.12 18.71
C PRO A 60 1.75 -3.71 19.39
N ALA A 61 2.91 -3.96 18.75
CA ALA A 61 4.20 -3.54 19.29
C ALA A 61 4.33 -2.00 19.31
N LEU A 62 3.86 -1.31 18.27
CA LEU A 62 3.79 0.16 18.26
C LEU A 62 2.87 0.69 19.36
N THR A 63 1.69 0.09 19.52
CA THR A 63 0.73 0.48 20.56
C THR A 63 1.36 0.38 21.95
N VAL A 64 2.06 -0.73 22.24
CA VAL A 64 2.71 -0.93 23.54
C VAL A 64 3.85 0.05 23.76
N VAL A 65 4.77 0.23 22.81
CA VAL A 65 5.91 1.14 22.99
C VAL A 65 5.47 2.61 23.10
N ALA A 66 4.46 3.03 22.31
CA ALA A 66 3.90 4.37 22.40
C ALA A 66 3.15 4.58 23.73
N ALA A 67 2.42 3.57 24.21
CA ALA A 67 1.77 3.64 25.52
C ALA A 67 2.79 3.71 26.67
N MET A 68 3.85 2.89 26.64
CA MET A 68 4.94 2.96 27.63
C MET A 68 5.60 4.34 27.64
N LEU A 69 5.88 4.92 26.47
CA LEU A 69 6.44 6.27 26.37
C LEU A 69 5.44 7.33 26.88
N GLY A 70 4.14 7.14 26.63
CA GLY A 70 3.08 7.99 27.17
C GLY A 70 3.02 7.94 28.70
N LEU A 71 3.15 6.74 29.29
CA LEU A 71 3.16 6.54 30.74
C LEU A 71 4.39 7.20 31.39
N ASP A 72 5.57 7.08 30.80
CA ASP A 72 6.79 7.77 31.27
C ASP A 72 6.57 9.28 31.32
N ARG A 73 5.91 9.83 30.31
CA ARG A 73 5.72 11.29 30.16
C ARG A 73 4.59 11.86 31.00
N ILE A 74 3.50 11.11 31.18
CA ILE A 74 2.26 11.62 31.78
C ILE A 74 2.12 11.20 33.24
N LEU A 75 2.51 9.97 33.56
CA LEU A 75 2.32 9.38 34.89
C LEU A 75 3.63 9.17 35.65
N GLY A 76 4.77 9.58 35.08
CA GLY A 76 6.08 9.50 35.74
C GLY A 76 6.62 8.07 35.88
N PHE A 77 6.29 7.20 34.93
CA PHE A 77 6.89 5.86 34.86
C PHE A 77 8.37 5.97 34.39
N HIS A 78 9.10 4.86 34.53
CA HIS A 78 10.54 4.79 34.27
C HIS A 78 10.92 3.65 33.31
N PHE A 79 10.17 3.49 32.21
CA PHE A 79 10.48 2.46 31.20
C PHE A 79 11.76 2.79 30.42
N PHE A 80 11.89 4.04 29.96
CA PHE A 80 12.96 4.49 29.06
C PHE A 80 13.79 5.64 29.61
N THR A 81 13.56 6.05 30.85
CA THR A 81 14.31 7.12 31.52
C THR A 81 15.76 6.71 31.82
N ASN A 82 16.67 7.69 31.92
CA ASN A 82 18.06 7.43 32.34
C ASN A 82 18.18 7.12 33.84
N ASP A 83 17.27 7.68 34.64
CA ASP A 83 17.21 7.46 36.08
C ASP A 83 16.23 6.33 36.43
N ALA A 84 16.24 5.92 37.70
CA ALA A 84 15.32 4.95 38.27
C ALA A 84 15.27 3.58 37.57
N GLY A 85 16.35 3.20 36.87
CA GLY A 85 16.52 1.88 36.26
C GLY A 85 15.90 1.71 34.88
N GLY A 86 15.43 2.78 34.24
CA GLY A 86 14.91 2.74 32.87
C GLY A 86 15.99 2.38 31.84
N ASN A 87 15.55 1.94 30.65
CA ASN A 87 16.45 1.52 29.57
C ASN A 87 16.02 2.12 28.22
N MET A 88 16.68 3.19 27.81
CA MET A 88 16.43 3.85 26.52
C MET A 88 16.69 2.96 25.30
N MET A 89 17.62 2.00 25.37
CA MET A 89 17.90 1.10 24.24
C MET A 89 16.73 0.15 23.98
N ASN A 90 15.95 -0.17 25.02
CA ASN A 90 14.76 -0.99 24.87
C ASN A 90 13.68 -0.28 24.05
N TYR A 91 13.58 1.05 24.12
CA TYR A 91 12.69 1.81 23.23
C TYR A 91 13.05 1.57 21.76
N ALA A 92 14.34 1.70 21.42
CA ALA A 92 14.83 1.47 20.06
C ALA A 92 14.55 0.03 19.60
N ASN A 93 14.76 -0.95 20.47
CA ASN A 93 14.43 -2.34 20.16
C ASN A 93 12.92 -2.52 19.86
N LEU A 94 12.04 -2.06 20.75
CA LEU A 94 10.58 -2.22 20.62
C LEU A 94 10.00 -1.48 19.43
N ILE A 95 10.43 -0.24 19.19
CA ILE A 95 9.92 0.53 18.05
C ILE A 95 10.32 -0.11 16.72
N TRP A 96 11.51 -0.70 16.62
CA TRP A 96 11.96 -1.34 15.39
C TRP A 96 11.37 -2.72 15.16
N ILE A 97 10.97 -3.45 16.21
CA ILE A 97 10.14 -4.66 16.09
C ILE A 97 8.86 -4.37 15.29
N TRP A 98 8.30 -3.16 15.40
CA TRP A 98 7.22 -2.70 14.53
C TRP A 98 7.74 -2.07 13.23
N GLY A 99 8.72 -1.18 13.31
CA GLY A 99 9.11 -0.30 12.21
C GLY A 99 9.67 -1.02 11.00
N HIS A 100 10.34 -2.17 11.18
CA HIS A 100 10.81 -2.93 10.04
C HIS A 100 9.70 -3.75 9.35
N PRO A 101 8.82 -4.48 10.05
CA PRO A 101 7.60 -5.00 9.42
C PRO A 101 6.76 -3.93 8.72
N GLU A 102 6.68 -2.71 9.25
CA GLU A 102 5.94 -1.60 8.64
C GLU A 102 6.40 -1.29 7.21
N VAL A 103 7.71 -1.27 6.94
CA VAL A 103 8.19 -1.00 5.58
C VAL A 103 7.72 -2.07 4.58
N TYR A 104 7.47 -3.30 5.04
CA TYR A 104 6.86 -4.34 4.21
C TYR A 104 5.34 -4.18 4.08
N ILE A 105 4.66 -3.69 5.10
CA ILE A 105 3.24 -3.32 5.03
C ILE A 105 3.03 -2.29 3.91
N LEU A 106 3.98 -1.37 3.72
CA LEU A 106 3.93 -0.36 2.67
C LEU A 106 4.23 -0.92 1.27
N ILE A 107 5.15 -1.89 1.14
CA ILE A 107 5.64 -2.33 -0.18
C ILE A 107 4.86 -3.50 -0.78
N LEU A 108 4.34 -4.42 0.06
CA LEU A 108 3.69 -5.63 -0.43
C LEU A 108 2.42 -5.35 -1.24
N PRO A 109 1.52 -4.42 -0.86
CA PRO A 109 0.38 -4.06 -1.68
C PRO A 109 0.81 -3.55 -3.06
N ALA A 110 1.82 -2.68 -3.10
CA ALA A 110 2.38 -2.15 -4.34
C ALA A 110 2.96 -3.25 -5.25
N PHE A 111 3.62 -4.27 -4.70
CA PHE A 111 4.04 -5.46 -5.45
C PHE A 111 2.85 -6.23 -6.04
N GLY A 112 1.72 -6.28 -5.31
CA GLY A 112 0.48 -6.81 -5.84
C GLY A 112 0.01 -6.02 -7.06
N VAL A 113 -0.03 -4.69 -6.95
CA VAL A 113 -0.41 -3.79 -8.05
C VAL A 113 0.48 -4.00 -9.28
N PHE A 114 1.80 -3.98 -9.12
CA PHE A 114 2.73 -4.20 -10.23
C PHE A 114 2.51 -5.54 -10.92
N SER A 115 2.09 -6.56 -10.18
CA SER A 115 1.82 -7.88 -10.75
C SER A 115 0.59 -7.86 -11.66
N GLU A 116 -0.50 -7.24 -11.23
CA GLU A 116 -1.73 -7.12 -12.02
C GLU A 116 -1.52 -6.22 -13.24
N VAL A 117 -0.81 -5.10 -13.06
CA VAL A 117 -0.47 -4.15 -14.14
C VAL A 117 0.45 -4.83 -15.17
N THR A 118 1.49 -5.54 -14.72
CA THR A 118 2.41 -6.24 -15.63
C THR A 118 1.69 -7.31 -16.44
N ALA A 119 0.83 -8.13 -15.81
CA ALA A 119 0.07 -9.16 -16.51
C ALA A 119 -0.93 -8.58 -17.52
N THR A 120 -1.63 -7.50 -17.14
CA THR A 120 -2.63 -6.85 -18.00
C THR A 120 -1.98 -6.18 -19.21
N PHE A 121 -1.01 -5.28 -19.00
CA PHE A 121 -0.40 -4.50 -20.08
C PHE A 121 0.69 -5.26 -20.86
N SER A 122 1.08 -6.46 -20.44
CA SER A 122 1.87 -7.39 -21.26
C SER A 122 1.00 -8.42 -22.01
N GLN A 123 -0.32 -8.39 -21.78
CA GLN A 123 -1.31 -9.32 -22.37
C GLN A 123 -0.97 -10.80 -22.14
N LYS A 124 -0.42 -11.12 -20.97
CA LYS A 124 0.10 -12.46 -20.66
C LYS A 124 -0.17 -12.82 -19.21
N ARG A 125 -0.39 -14.11 -18.94
CA ARG A 125 -0.50 -14.64 -17.58
C ARG A 125 0.81 -14.39 -16.84
N LEU A 126 0.68 -14.06 -15.56
CA LEU A 126 1.82 -13.80 -14.69
C LEU A 126 2.75 -15.00 -14.62
N PHE A 127 4.03 -14.79 -14.97
CA PHE A 127 5.06 -15.81 -14.89
C PHE A 127 5.38 -16.11 -13.42
N GLY A 128 5.64 -17.38 -13.10
CA GLY A 128 6.08 -17.75 -11.76
C GLY A 128 5.06 -17.53 -10.64
N TYR A 129 3.74 -17.51 -10.89
CA TYR A 129 2.72 -17.22 -9.85
C TYR A 129 2.95 -17.91 -8.49
N ARG A 130 3.23 -19.22 -8.49
CA ARG A 130 3.51 -19.97 -7.24
C ARG A 130 4.77 -19.44 -6.54
N SER A 131 5.82 -19.15 -7.31
CA SER A 131 7.07 -18.55 -6.83
C SER A 131 6.79 -17.19 -6.19
N LEU A 132 5.99 -16.34 -6.84
CA LEU A 132 5.60 -15.04 -6.32
C LEU A 132 4.82 -15.13 -5.00
N VAL A 133 3.89 -16.08 -4.88
CA VAL A 133 3.11 -16.31 -3.66
C VAL A 133 4.03 -16.75 -2.51
N TYR A 134 4.89 -17.76 -2.74
CA TYR A 134 5.82 -18.22 -1.72
C TYR A 134 6.83 -17.14 -1.34
N ALA A 135 7.33 -16.36 -2.29
CA ALA A 135 8.21 -15.23 -2.01
C ALA A 135 7.52 -14.19 -1.10
N THR A 136 6.24 -13.87 -1.34
CA THR A 136 5.47 -12.97 -0.44
C THR A 136 5.32 -13.55 0.96
N ALA A 137 4.98 -14.84 1.07
CA ALA A 137 4.82 -15.52 2.37
C ALA A 137 6.13 -15.57 3.16
N VAL A 138 7.26 -15.84 2.50
CA VAL A 138 8.59 -15.84 3.11
C VAL A 138 8.96 -14.44 3.62
N ILE A 139 8.72 -13.38 2.82
CA ILE A 139 8.94 -11.99 3.27
C ILE A 139 8.12 -11.69 4.52
N THR A 140 6.87 -12.14 4.56
CA THR A 140 5.97 -11.93 5.71
C THR A 140 6.57 -12.49 7.00
N ILE A 141 7.09 -13.73 6.95
CA ILE A 141 7.70 -14.39 8.11
C ILE A 141 9.03 -13.73 8.49
N LEU A 142 9.92 -13.52 7.52
CA LEU A 142 11.26 -12.98 7.76
C LEU A 142 11.25 -11.50 8.19
N SER A 143 10.19 -10.75 7.90
CA SER A 143 10.06 -9.35 8.32
C SER A 143 10.16 -9.18 9.84
N PHE A 144 9.76 -10.19 10.61
CA PHE A 144 9.84 -10.22 12.06
C PHE A 144 11.19 -10.73 12.59
N THR A 145 12.22 -10.94 11.76
CA THR A 145 13.50 -11.53 12.20
C THR A 145 14.72 -10.67 11.90
N VAL A 146 14.53 -9.41 11.51
CA VAL A 146 15.63 -8.58 10.98
C VAL A 146 15.72 -7.16 11.56
N TRP A 147 14.81 -6.76 12.45
CA TRP A 147 14.67 -5.38 12.91
C TRP A 147 15.93 -4.77 13.56
N LEU A 148 16.83 -5.59 14.11
CA LEU A 148 18.06 -5.12 14.75
C LEU A 148 19.00 -4.38 13.79
N HIS A 149 18.90 -4.61 12.48
CA HIS A 149 19.75 -3.91 11.52
C HIS A 149 19.59 -2.38 11.54
N HIS A 150 18.52 -1.86 12.13
CA HIS A 150 18.33 -0.42 12.28
C HIS A 150 19.18 0.21 13.38
N PHE A 151 19.87 -0.60 14.17
CA PHE A 151 20.67 -0.14 15.30
C PHE A 151 21.91 -1.01 15.55
N PHE A 152 22.56 -1.48 14.48
CA PHE A 152 23.84 -2.20 14.56
C PHE A 152 24.91 -1.44 15.36
N THR A 153 24.82 -0.10 15.36
CA THR A 153 25.72 0.84 16.03
C THR A 153 25.47 1.00 17.54
N MET A 154 24.45 0.36 18.12
CA MET A 154 24.15 0.45 19.56
C MET A 154 24.91 -0.56 20.45
N GLY A 155 25.99 -1.16 19.94
CA GLY A 155 26.91 -1.97 20.76
C GLY A 155 26.47 -3.40 21.06
N SER A 156 25.56 -3.96 20.26
CA SER A 156 25.25 -5.40 20.31
C SER A 156 26.51 -6.24 20.02
N SER A 157 26.54 -7.49 20.53
CA SER A 157 27.69 -8.37 20.28
C SER A 157 27.91 -8.64 18.78
N PRO A 158 29.15 -8.90 18.34
CA PRO A 158 29.45 -9.18 16.93
C PRO A 158 28.62 -10.34 16.36
N ASN A 159 28.37 -11.37 17.16
CA ASN A 159 27.57 -12.53 16.76
C ASN A 159 26.11 -12.14 16.48
N VAL A 160 25.52 -11.27 17.32
CA VAL A 160 24.16 -10.78 17.13
C VAL A 160 24.07 -9.94 15.85
N ASN A 161 25.02 -9.03 15.64
CA ASN A 161 25.09 -8.23 14.41
C ASN A 161 25.24 -9.11 13.16
N ALA A 162 26.07 -10.15 13.22
CA ALA A 162 26.25 -11.09 12.11
C ALA A 162 24.95 -11.86 11.79
N VAL A 163 24.24 -12.37 12.79
CA VAL A 163 22.98 -13.11 12.59
C VAL A 163 21.92 -12.22 11.91
N PHE A 164 21.70 -11.02 12.44
CA PHE A 164 20.71 -10.11 11.87
C PHE A 164 21.13 -9.56 10.51
N GLY A 165 22.43 -9.33 10.27
CA GLY A 165 22.95 -8.96 8.95
C GLY A 165 22.71 -10.06 7.90
N ILE A 166 23.03 -11.32 8.23
CA ILE A 166 22.77 -12.47 7.34
C ILE A 166 21.27 -12.64 7.07
N ALA A 167 20.44 -12.60 8.12
CA ALA A 167 18.99 -12.71 7.97
C ALA A 167 18.42 -11.60 7.07
N THR A 168 18.93 -10.37 7.18
CA THR A 168 18.54 -9.25 6.33
C THR A 168 18.92 -9.49 4.87
N MET A 169 20.14 -9.99 4.60
CA MET A 169 20.57 -10.31 3.24
C MET A 169 19.73 -11.43 2.60
N ILE A 170 19.26 -12.41 3.38
CA ILE A 170 18.40 -13.49 2.88
C ILE A 170 17.07 -12.95 2.34
N ILE A 171 16.52 -11.88 2.91
CA ILE A 171 15.25 -11.29 2.43
C ILE A 171 15.38 -10.70 1.01
N ALA A 172 16.60 -10.36 0.56
CA ALA A 172 16.82 -9.90 -0.80
C ALA A 172 16.47 -10.97 -1.85
N VAL A 173 16.59 -12.26 -1.52
CA VAL A 173 16.35 -13.37 -2.46
C VAL A 173 14.87 -13.45 -2.90
N PRO A 174 13.87 -13.55 -2.00
CA PRO A 174 12.46 -13.49 -2.39
C PRO A 174 12.10 -12.26 -3.23
N THR A 175 12.70 -11.11 -2.92
CA THR A 175 12.44 -9.87 -3.65
C THR A 175 13.03 -9.91 -5.05
N GLY A 176 14.26 -10.40 -5.21
CA GLY A 176 14.90 -10.59 -6.51
C GLY A 176 14.11 -11.53 -7.43
N VAL A 177 13.60 -12.64 -6.88
CA VAL A 177 12.73 -13.58 -7.62
C VAL A 177 11.51 -12.86 -8.22
N LYS A 178 10.88 -11.95 -7.47
CA LYS A 178 9.73 -11.16 -7.97
C LYS A 178 10.10 -10.29 -9.16
N ILE A 179 11.25 -9.60 -9.10
CA ILE A 179 11.75 -8.76 -10.19
C ILE A 179 11.91 -9.58 -11.48
N PHE A 180 12.53 -10.75 -11.39
CA PHE A 180 12.68 -11.64 -12.55
C PHE A 180 11.34 -12.16 -13.07
N ASP A 181 10.42 -12.56 -12.19
CA ASP A 181 9.09 -13.04 -12.59
C ASP A 181 8.29 -11.94 -13.34
N TRP A 182 8.37 -10.68 -12.93
CA TRP A 182 7.76 -9.57 -13.68
C TRP A 182 8.44 -9.35 -15.04
N VAL A 183 9.77 -9.37 -15.11
CA VAL A 183 10.51 -9.25 -16.38
C VAL A 183 10.16 -10.40 -17.34
N PHE A 184 10.06 -11.64 -16.84
CA PHE A 184 9.65 -12.80 -17.65
C PHE A 184 8.17 -12.78 -18.02
N THR A 185 7.33 -12.11 -17.24
CA THR A 185 5.94 -11.84 -17.65
C THR A 185 5.91 -10.89 -18.85
N MET A 186 6.74 -9.85 -18.86
CA MET A 186 6.87 -8.93 -20.00
C MET A 186 7.52 -9.61 -21.22
N TYR A 187 8.46 -10.53 -21.00
CA TYR A 187 9.14 -11.26 -22.07
C TYR A 187 8.17 -12.06 -22.95
N LYS A 188 8.27 -11.85 -24.28
CA LYS A 188 7.34 -12.39 -25.30
C LYS A 188 5.88 -11.97 -25.11
N GLY A 189 5.60 -10.97 -24.28
CA GLY A 189 4.30 -10.28 -24.23
C GLY A 189 4.17 -9.20 -25.30
N ARG A 190 3.00 -8.56 -25.38
CA ARG A 190 2.77 -7.35 -26.17
C ARG A 190 2.60 -6.19 -25.21
N ILE A 191 3.69 -5.44 -25.00
CA ILE A 191 3.74 -4.39 -23.97
C ILE A 191 3.03 -3.14 -24.47
N ILE A 192 2.05 -2.68 -23.70
CA ILE A 192 1.33 -1.45 -23.94
C ILE A 192 1.84 -0.38 -22.98
N PHE A 193 2.42 0.68 -23.54
CA PHE A 193 2.98 1.82 -22.78
C PHE A 193 1.88 2.76 -22.28
N HIS A 194 1.02 2.22 -21.40
CA HIS A 194 0.08 2.97 -20.57
C HIS A 194 0.83 3.60 -19.37
N PRO A 195 0.40 4.76 -18.82
CA PRO A 195 1.04 5.37 -17.65
C PRO A 195 1.28 4.41 -16.47
N ALA A 196 0.34 3.51 -16.18
CA ALA A 196 0.52 2.47 -15.16
C ALA A 196 1.73 1.55 -15.44
N MET A 197 1.92 1.17 -16.71
CA MET A 197 3.05 0.35 -17.14
C MET A 197 4.36 1.15 -17.14
N LEU A 198 4.34 2.45 -17.43
CA LEU A 198 5.52 3.33 -17.33
C LEU A 198 6.03 3.38 -15.88
N PHE A 199 5.14 3.62 -14.91
CA PHE A 199 5.51 3.58 -13.49
C PHE A 199 6.04 2.21 -13.07
N THR A 200 5.48 1.12 -13.61
CA THR A 200 5.96 -0.24 -13.35
C THR A 200 7.37 -0.48 -13.90
N ILE A 201 7.67 -0.01 -15.11
CA ILE A 201 9.02 -0.10 -15.69
C ILE A 201 10.01 0.77 -14.91
N GLY A 202 9.61 1.99 -14.54
CA GLY A 202 10.40 2.87 -13.69
C GLY A 202 10.73 2.22 -12.34
N PHE A 203 9.74 1.58 -11.71
CA PHE A 203 9.93 0.76 -10.52
C PHE A 203 10.99 -0.33 -10.72
N LEU A 204 10.86 -1.17 -11.75
CA LEU A 204 11.79 -2.30 -11.97
C LEU A 204 13.24 -1.85 -12.06
N ILE A 205 13.51 -0.72 -12.72
CA ILE A 205 14.87 -0.19 -12.89
C ILE A 205 15.36 0.43 -11.59
N THR A 206 14.58 1.33 -11.01
CA THR A 206 15.02 2.17 -9.90
C THR A 206 15.07 1.40 -8.57
N PHE A 207 14.09 0.51 -8.34
CA PHE A 207 14.03 -0.31 -7.13
C PHE A 207 15.19 -1.29 -7.00
N VAL A 208 15.71 -1.82 -8.11
CA VAL A 208 16.89 -2.71 -8.08
C VAL A 208 18.13 -1.95 -7.57
N LEU A 209 18.33 -0.69 -7.99
CA LEU A 209 19.42 0.15 -7.47
C LEU A 209 19.26 0.41 -5.96
N GLY A 210 18.03 0.66 -5.50
CA GLY A 210 17.73 0.80 -4.08
C GLY A 210 17.95 -0.50 -3.30
N GLY A 211 17.58 -1.65 -3.88
CA GLY A 211 17.79 -2.96 -3.27
C GLY A 211 19.27 -3.28 -3.07
N VAL A 212 20.11 -3.01 -4.06
CA VAL A 212 21.57 -3.21 -3.96
C VAL A 212 22.18 -2.35 -2.86
N SER A 213 21.78 -1.08 -2.74
CA SER A 213 22.26 -0.23 -1.64
C SER A 213 21.76 -0.70 -0.27
N GLY A 214 20.59 -1.33 -0.19
CA GLY A 214 20.07 -1.93 1.04
C GLY A 214 20.84 -3.18 1.48
N VAL A 215 21.19 -4.04 0.52
CA VAL A 215 22.05 -5.20 0.79
C VAL A 215 23.43 -4.76 1.31
N LEU A 216 23.97 -3.64 0.80
CA LEU A 216 25.20 -3.06 1.35
C LEU A 216 25.03 -2.62 2.81
N LEU A 217 23.92 -1.95 3.15
CA LEU A 217 23.61 -1.53 4.52
C LEU A 217 23.29 -2.69 5.46
N ALA A 218 22.93 -3.86 4.94
CA ALA A 218 22.75 -5.08 5.74
C ALA A 218 24.08 -5.65 6.27
N ILE A 219 25.22 -5.18 5.77
CA ILE A 219 26.57 -5.59 6.20
C ILE A 219 27.01 -4.69 7.36
N PRO A 220 27.11 -5.19 8.61
CA PRO A 220 27.35 -4.32 9.77
C PRO A 220 28.60 -3.44 9.69
N PRO A 221 29.77 -3.94 9.21
CA PRO A 221 30.95 -3.07 9.01
C PRO A 221 30.72 -1.91 8.04
N ALA A 222 29.89 -2.10 7.00
CA ALA A 222 29.53 -1.03 6.09
C ALA A 222 28.52 -0.06 6.71
N ASP A 223 27.52 -0.60 7.44
CA ASP A 223 26.56 0.22 8.18
C ASP A 223 27.28 1.12 9.19
N PHE A 224 28.30 0.65 9.91
CA PHE A 224 29.04 1.49 10.87
C PHE A 224 29.58 2.79 10.27
N LEU A 225 29.89 2.82 8.97
CA LEU A 225 30.35 4.02 8.27
C LEU A 225 29.19 4.86 7.73
N MET A 226 28.10 4.23 7.30
CA MET A 226 26.98 4.88 6.60
C MET A 226 25.77 5.14 7.50
N HIS A 227 25.78 4.65 8.73
CA HIS A 227 24.68 4.74 9.67
C HIS A 227 24.34 6.20 9.93
N ASN A 228 23.08 6.56 9.77
CA ASN A 228 22.58 7.94 9.86
C ASN A 228 23.22 8.95 8.90
N SER A 229 23.98 8.55 7.88
CA SER A 229 24.40 9.46 6.80
C SER A 229 23.28 9.69 5.78
N THR A 230 23.49 10.61 4.84
CA THR A 230 22.57 10.80 3.71
C THR A 230 22.54 9.59 2.76
N PHE A 231 23.49 8.64 2.86
CA PHE A 231 23.43 7.36 2.14
C PHE A 231 22.21 6.54 2.60
N LEU A 232 21.96 6.46 3.91
CA LEU A 232 20.78 5.78 4.46
C LEU A 232 19.48 6.45 3.97
N VAL A 233 19.46 7.78 3.94
CA VAL A 233 18.32 8.55 3.43
C VAL A 233 18.09 8.24 1.95
N ALA A 234 19.14 8.26 1.14
CA ALA A 234 19.08 7.95 -0.29
C ALA A 234 18.58 6.53 -0.54
N HIS A 235 19.11 5.54 0.20
CA HIS A 235 18.68 4.15 0.14
C HIS A 235 17.18 4.01 0.39
N PHE A 236 16.70 4.49 1.54
CA PHE A 236 15.30 4.31 1.91
C PHE A 236 14.34 4.99 0.92
N HIS A 237 14.67 6.19 0.43
CA HIS A 237 13.85 6.86 -0.58
C HIS A 237 13.88 6.12 -1.93
N ASN A 238 15.01 5.48 -2.27
CA ASN A 238 15.16 4.70 -3.51
C ASN A 238 14.38 3.38 -3.51
N VAL A 239 14.09 2.82 -2.33
CA VAL A 239 13.17 1.68 -2.24
C VAL A 239 11.72 2.11 -2.03
N LEU A 240 11.47 3.18 -1.26
CA LEU A 240 10.10 3.58 -0.92
C LEU A 240 9.39 4.33 -2.06
N ILE A 241 10.04 5.29 -2.72
CA ILE A 241 9.38 6.09 -3.76
C ILE A 241 9.08 5.22 -5.00
N PRO A 242 10.06 4.57 -5.64
CA PRO A 242 9.78 3.71 -6.78
C PRO A 242 9.01 2.44 -6.37
N GLY A 243 9.25 1.93 -5.17
CA GLY A 243 8.60 0.71 -4.71
C GLY A 243 7.14 0.91 -4.33
N ALA A 244 6.84 1.85 -3.44
CA ALA A 244 5.50 2.08 -2.93
C ALA A 244 4.78 3.17 -3.71
N VAL A 245 5.35 4.38 -3.79
CA VAL A 245 4.67 5.55 -4.39
C VAL A 245 4.37 5.32 -5.88
N PHE A 246 5.34 4.83 -6.68
CA PHE A 246 5.07 4.51 -8.08
C PHE A 246 4.09 3.36 -8.24
N GLY A 247 4.07 2.40 -7.31
CA GLY A 247 3.07 1.33 -7.30
C GLY A 247 1.66 1.86 -7.04
N TYR A 248 1.52 2.81 -6.12
CA TYR A 248 0.25 3.49 -5.87
C TYR A 248 -0.16 4.40 -7.03
N PHE A 249 0.77 5.07 -7.72
CA PHE A 249 0.45 5.76 -8.97
C PHE A 249 0.04 4.79 -10.08
N ALA A 250 0.71 3.63 -10.21
CA ALA A 250 0.31 2.62 -11.17
C ALA A 250 -1.11 2.09 -10.86
N GLY A 251 -1.41 1.82 -9.59
CA GLY A 251 -2.73 1.37 -9.14
C GLY A 251 -3.81 2.44 -9.29
N PHE A 252 -3.47 3.70 -9.01
CA PHE A 252 -4.33 4.85 -9.27
C PHE A 252 -4.69 4.90 -10.76
N GLN A 253 -3.70 4.89 -11.66
CA GLN A 253 -3.94 4.91 -13.11
C GLN A 253 -4.70 3.67 -13.60
N TYR A 254 -4.50 2.51 -12.96
CA TYR A 254 -5.11 1.24 -13.35
C TYR A 254 -6.56 1.12 -12.91
N TRP A 255 -6.90 1.38 -11.64
CA TRP A 255 -8.26 1.19 -11.12
C TRP A 255 -9.11 2.48 -11.11
N PHE A 256 -8.60 3.63 -11.57
CA PHE A 256 -9.39 4.86 -11.64
C PHE A 256 -10.72 4.72 -12.41
N PRO A 257 -10.78 4.06 -13.59
CA PRO A 257 -12.03 3.88 -14.31
C PRO A 257 -13.01 3.01 -13.53
N LYS A 258 -12.51 1.99 -12.83
CA LYS A 258 -13.35 1.13 -11.99
C LYS A 258 -14.02 1.91 -10.86
N ALA A 259 -13.32 2.87 -10.26
CA ALA A 259 -13.87 3.67 -9.17
C ALA A 259 -14.80 4.80 -9.64
N THR A 260 -14.55 5.38 -10.83
CA THR A 260 -15.19 6.64 -11.25
C THR A 260 -16.03 6.55 -12.53
N GLY A 261 -15.91 5.47 -13.29
CA GLY A 261 -16.63 5.25 -14.56
C GLY A 261 -15.98 5.88 -15.80
N PHE A 262 -14.79 6.47 -15.71
CA PHE A 262 -14.09 7.05 -16.86
C PHE A 262 -12.56 6.94 -16.76
N THR A 263 -11.85 6.96 -17.89
CA THR A 263 -10.38 6.87 -17.94
C THR A 263 -9.68 8.22 -17.73
N LEU A 264 -8.46 8.16 -17.19
CA LEU A 264 -7.61 9.34 -16.99
C LEU A 264 -6.91 9.76 -18.27
N ASP A 265 -6.67 11.07 -18.41
CA ASP A 265 -5.91 11.61 -19.54
C ASP A 265 -4.49 11.05 -19.60
N ARG A 266 -4.19 10.38 -20.71
CA ARG A 266 -2.90 9.71 -20.92
C ARG A 266 -1.74 10.68 -20.99
N ALA A 267 -1.90 11.84 -21.64
CA ALA A 267 -0.79 12.77 -21.88
C ALA A 267 -0.25 13.36 -20.57
N TRP A 268 -1.13 13.79 -19.67
CA TRP A 268 -0.75 14.28 -18.35
C TRP A 268 -0.24 13.15 -17.44
N GLY A 269 -0.73 11.92 -17.57
CA GLY A 269 -0.17 10.75 -16.88
C GLY A 269 1.28 10.48 -17.28
N VAL A 270 1.61 10.58 -18.57
CA VAL A 270 2.99 10.43 -19.07
C VAL A 270 3.89 11.58 -18.59
N ARG A 271 3.40 12.83 -18.58
CA ARG A 271 4.15 13.97 -18.03
C ARG A 271 4.46 13.78 -16.55
N THR A 272 3.46 13.36 -15.78
CA THR A 272 3.60 13.05 -14.35
C THR A 272 4.72 12.03 -14.16
N PHE A 273 4.69 10.91 -14.87
CA PHE A 273 5.73 9.89 -14.81
C PHE A 273 7.14 10.46 -15.05
N TRP A 274 7.34 11.22 -16.13
CA TRP A 274 8.68 11.74 -16.48
C TRP A 274 9.23 12.72 -15.45
N PHE A 275 8.40 13.65 -14.96
CA PHE A 275 8.82 14.60 -13.92
C PHE A 275 9.15 13.91 -12.60
N TRP A 276 8.40 12.86 -12.24
CA TRP A 276 8.66 12.05 -11.06
C TRP A 276 9.96 11.25 -11.17
N ILE A 277 10.16 10.50 -12.27
CA ILE A 277 11.35 9.65 -12.41
C ILE A 277 12.63 10.48 -12.54
N ILE A 278 12.63 11.52 -13.38
CA ILE A 278 13.80 12.41 -13.54
C ILE A 278 14.06 13.16 -12.23
N GLY A 279 13.01 13.71 -11.62
CA GLY A 279 13.12 14.41 -10.35
C GLY A 279 13.65 13.52 -9.23
N PHE A 280 13.22 12.26 -9.17
CA PHE A 280 13.72 11.28 -8.21
C PHE A 280 15.24 11.08 -8.36
N TYR A 281 15.74 10.81 -9.57
CA TYR A 281 17.18 10.58 -9.77
C TYR A 281 18.00 11.83 -9.43
N LEU A 282 17.55 13.02 -9.84
CA LEU A 282 18.22 14.27 -9.52
C LEU A 282 18.19 14.60 -8.02
N ALA A 283 17.10 14.25 -7.32
CA ALA A 283 16.93 14.51 -5.89
C ALA A 283 17.79 13.58 -5.02
N PHE A 284 17.80 12.28 -5.32
CA PHE A 284 18.32 11.28 -4.39
C PHE A 284 19.66 10.66 -4.78
N MET A 285 20.05 10.66 -6.06
CA MET A 285 21.39 10.18 -6.43
C MET A 285 22.54 11.00 -5.84
N PRO A 286 22.45 12.35 -5.77
CA PRO A 286 23.47 13.16 -5.11
C PRO A 286 23.65 12.81 -3.63
N LEU A 287 22.59 12.35 -2.96
CA LEU A 287 22.63 11.98 -1.55
C LEU A 287 23.44 10.71 -1.27
N TYR A 288 23.53 9.77 -2.22
CA TYR A 288 24.45 8.64 -2.10
C TYR A 288 25.90 9.12 -2.04
N ALA A 289 26.29 10.04 -2.94
CA ALA A 289 27.63 10.61 -2.96
C ALA A 289 27.93 11.40 -1.68
N LEU A 290 27.00 12.27 -1.26
CA LEU A 290 27.12 13.04 -0.01
C LEU A 290 27.27 12.13 1.22
N GLY A 291 26.58 10.99 1.23
CA GLY A 291 26.69 10.01 2.32
C GLY A 291 28.08 9.40 2.41
N PHE A 292 28.70 9.09 1.27
CA PHE A 292 30.12 8.68 1.22
C PHE A 292 31.08 9.80 1.63
N MET A 293 30.73 11.06 1.39
CA MET A 293 31.49 12.23 1.83
C MET A 293 31.27 12.58 3.32
N GLY A 294 30.51 11.77 4.06
CA GLY A 294 30.30 11.94 5.51
C GLY A 294 29.18 12.92 5.89
N MET A 295 28.31 13.32 4.95
CA MET A 295 27.18 14.18 5.28
C MET A 295 26.16 13.42 6.13
N SER A 296 25.98 13.82 7.39
CA SER A 296 24.99 13.24 8.30
C SER A 296 23.57 13.72 7.99
N ARG A 297 22.56 12.92 8.33
CA ARG A 297 21.14 13.31 8.20
C ARG A 297 20.75 14.36 9.26
N ARG A 298 19.67 15.11 8.99
CA ARG A 298 19.05 16.08 9.92
C ARG A 298 19.93 17.27 10.32
N MET A 299 20.93 17.61 9.51
CA MET A 299 21.67 18.86 9.66
C MET A 299 20.86 20.02 9.08
N GLU A 300 20.71 21.10 9.85
CA GLU A 300 20.10 22.35 9.39
C GLU A 300 21.14 23.28 8.72
N ARG A 301 22.40 23.19 9.15
CA ARG A 301 23.52 24.00 8.66
C ARG A 301 24.72 23.10 8.36
N TYR A 302 25.51 23.50 7.37
CA TYR A 302 26.75 22.85 6.99
C TYR A 302 27.75 23.91 6.49
N GLU A 303 29.05 23.67 6.71
CA GLU A 303 30.12 24.59 6.31
C GLU A 303 30.93 24.08 5.10
N MET A 304 30.72 22.81 4.73
CA MET A 304 31.45 22.14 3.66
C MET A 304 30.96 22.63 2.28
N ALA A 305 31.73 23.51 1.65
CA ALA A 305 31.40 24.07 0.33
C ALA A 305 31.27 22.98 -0.77
N GLU A 306 32.03 21.89 -0.65
CA GLU A 306 32.01 20.75 -1.59
C GLU A 306 30.65 20.04 -1.66
N TRP A 307 29.83 20.14 -0.60
CA TRP A 307 28.50 19.55 -0.58
C TRP A 307 27.47 20.39 -1.35
N GLN A 308 27.72 21.70 -1.51
CA GLN A 308 26.77 22.65 -2.07
C GLN A 308 26.27 22.27 -3.47
N PRO A 309 27.13 21.86 -4.44
CA PRO A 309 26.65 21.51 -5.78
C PRO A 309 25.68 20.32 -5.78
N PHE A 310 25.95 19.30 -4.96
CA PHE A 310 25.09 18.13 -4.82
C PHE A 310 23.73 18.49 -4.20
N LEU A 311 23.71 19.39 -3.22
CA LEU A 311 22.47 19.85 -2.58
C LEU A 311 21.65 20.75 -3.51
N ILE A 312 22.28 21.60 -4.32
CA ILE A 312 21.58 22.37 -5.37
C ILE A 312 20.96 21.42 -6.38
N LEU A 313 21.70 20.40 -6.84
CA LEU A 313 21.18 19.38 -7.75
C LEU A 313 19.99 18.63 -7.13
N ALA A 314 20.10 18.27 -5.85
CA ALA A 314 19.01 17.63 -5.12
C ALA A 314 17.76 18.52 -5.04
N ALA A 315 17.94 19.83 -4.82
CA ALA A 315 16.85 20.81 -4.81
C ALA A 315 16.17 20.94 -6.19
N VAL A 316 16.94 20.93 -7.29
CA VAL A 316 16.39 20.91 -8.65
C VAL A 316 15.57 19.64 -8.89
N GLY A 317 16.05 18.49 -8.40
CA GLY A 317 15.27 17.24 -8.43
C GLY A 317 13.94 17.34 -7.67
N ALA A 318 13.96 17.95 -6.48
CA ALA A 318 12.74 18.18 -5.70
C ALA A 318 11.76 19.11 -6.43
N LEU A 319 12.23 20.16 -7.12
CA LEU A 319 11.39 21.02 -7.96
C LEU A 319 10.78 20.25 -9.13
N SER A 320 11.53 19.34 -9.77
CA SER A 320 10.98 18.46 -10.81
C SER A 320 9.86 17.57 -10.25
N VAL A 321 10.03 17.00 -9.06
CA VAL A 321 8.96 16.22 -8.40
C VAL A 321 7.73 17.09 -8.13
N LEU A 322 7.91 18.34 -7.68
CA LEU A 322 6.81 19.28 -7.47
C LEU A 322 6.02 19.55 -8.76
N ILE A 323 6.71 19.70 -9.89
CA ILE A 323 6.06 19.81 -11.21
C ILE A 323 5.31 18.52 -11.56
N GLY A 324 5.86 17.35 -11.21
CA GLY A 324 5.18 16.06 -11.33
C GLY A 324 3.88 15.99 -10.54
N ILE A 325 3.87 16.47 -9.29
CA ILE A 325 2.66 16.58 -8.45
C ILE A 325 1.63 17.51 -9.12
N PHE A 326 2.07 18.66 -9.63
CA PHE A 326 1.19 19.57 -10.37
C PHE A 326 0.59 18.90 -11.61
N CYS A 327 1.40 18.16 -12.37
CA CYS A 327 0.95 17.39 -13.53
C CYS A 327 -0.12 16.34 -13.16
N GLN A 328 0.01 15.70 -11.99
CA GLN A 328 -0.98 14.74 -11.49
C GLN A 328 -2.31 15.44 -11.16
N GLY A 329 -2.26 16.63 -10.56
CA GLY A 329 -3.46 17.46 -10.31
C GLY A 329 -4.13 17.91 -11.62
N MET A 330 -3.33 18.33 -12.61
CA MET A 330 -3.81 18.67 -13.94
C MET A 330 -4.43 17.48 -14.66
N GLN A 331 -3.83 16.29 -14.55
CA GLN A 331 -4.40 15.04 -15.09
C GLN A 331 -5.81 14.83 -14.56
N LEU A 332 -6.00 14.93 -13.24
CA LEU A 332 -7.30 14.75 -12.61
C LEU A 332 -8.30 15.80 -13.09
N TYR A 333 -7.90 17.07 -13.12
CA TYR A 333 -8.76 18.17 -13.58
C TYR A 333 -9.26 17.96 -15.01
N VAL A 334 -8.37 17.67 -15.97
CA VAL A 334 -8.79 17.51 -17.37
C VAL A 334 -9.64 16.25 -17.56
N SER A 335 -9.35 15.17 -16.82
CA SER A 335 -10.11 13.93 -16.89
C SER A 335 -11.53 14.10 -16.37
N ILE A 336 -11.71 14.83 -15.26
CA ILE A 336 -13.04 15.15 -14.71
C ILE A 336 -13.82 16.07 -15.66
N ARG A 337 -13.14 17.07 -16.24
CA ARG A 337 -13.75 17.99 -17.21
C ARG A 337 -14.27 17.26 -18.45
N ASP A 338 -13.49 16.32 -18.98
CA ASP A 338 -13.81 15.59 -20.21
C ASP A 338 -14.41 14.19 -19.96
N ARG A 339 -14.90 13.92 -18.74
CA ARG A 339 -15.38 12.58 -18.30
C ARG A 339 -16.40 11.94 -19.23
N GLU A 340 -17.25 12.74 -19.88
CA GLU A 340 -18.29 12.23 -20.77
C GLU A 340 -17.73 11.61 -22.05
N LYS A 341 -16.52 12.01 -22.46
CA LYS A 341 -15.83 11.49 -23.65
C LYS A 341 -15.06 10.20 -23.36
N ASN A 342 -14.67 10.00 -22.11
CA ASN A 342 -13.76 8.94 -21.67
C ASN A 342 -14.47 7.87 -20.82
N LYS A 343 -15.78 7.71 -20.97
CA LYS A 343 -16.56 6.76 -20.16
C LYS A 343 -16.15 5.32 -20.44
N ASP A 344 -16.03 4.54 -19.38
CA ASP A 344 -15.94 3.09 -19.46
C ASP A 344 -17.34 2.49 -19.48
N ILE A 345 -17.82 2.16 -20.69
CA ILE A 345 -19.17 1.59 -20.90
C ILE A 345 -19.19 0.10 -20.57
N THR A 346 -18.07 -0.61 -20.77
CA THR A 346 -18.02 -2.07 -20.71
C THR A 346 -17.76 -2.58 -19.30
N GLY A 347 -17.02 -1.80 -18.50
CA GLY A 347 -16.47 -2.24 -17.23
C GLY A 347 -15.06 -2.83 -17.33
N ASP A 348 -14.52 -2.97 -18.56
CA ASP A 348 -13.20 -3.53 -18.87
C ASP A 348 -12.48 -2.70 -19.96
N PRO A 349 -11.90 -1.54 -19.60
CA PRO A 349 -11.22 -0.66 -20.56
C PRO A 349 -9.83 -1.17 -20.98
N TYR A 350 -9.33 -2.24 -20.36
CA TYR A 350 -7.97 -2.75 -20.56
C TYR A 350 -7.91 -4.19 -21.03
N ASN A 351 -9.04 -4.80 -21.39
CA ASN A 351 -9.13 -6.23 -21.68
C ASN A 351 -8.45 -7.07 -20.57
N ALA A 352 -8.72 -6.73 -19.31
CA ALA A 352 -8.03 -7.25 -18.14
C ALA A 352 -8.46 -8.68 -17.79
N ARG A 353 -7.84 -9.27 -16.76
CA ARG A 353 -7.86 -10.73 -16.53
C ARG A 353 -8.67 -11.19 -15.32
N THR A 354 -8.87 -10.30 -14.36
CA THR A 354 -9.38 -10.55 -13.00
C THR A 354 -10.84 -10.10 -12.83
N LEU A 355 -11.49 -10.56 -11.76
CA LEU A 355 -12.95 -10.47 -11.56
C LEU A 355 -13.48 -9.04 -11.41
N GLU A 356 -12.68 -8.08 -10.95
CA GLU A 356 -13.13 -6.69 -10.81
C GLU A 356 -13.55 -6.09 -12.16
N TRP A 357 -12.94 -6.55 -13.25
CA TRP A 357 -13.25 -6.12 -14.63
C TRP A 357 -14.48 -6.80 -15.22
N GLN A 358 -15.03 -7.80 -14.53
CA GLN A 358 -16.34 -8.36 -14.86
C GLN A 358 -17.49 -7.47 -14.38
N THR A 359 -17.26 -6.52 -13.48
CA THR A 359 -18.28 -5.61 -12.95
C THR A 359 -18.43 -4.34 -13.80
N SER A 360 -19.51 -3.58 -13.64
CA SER A 360 -19.67 -2.27 -14.28
C SER A 360 -18.63 -1.26 -13.74
N SER A 361 -18.54 -0.10 -14.37
CA SER A 361 -17.68 1.00 -13.92
C SER A 361 -18.53 2.28 -13.76
N PRO A 362 -18.83 2.72 -12.52
CA PRO A 362 -18.55 2.06 -11.25
C PRO A 362 -19.37 0.77 -11.04
N PRO A 363 -18.94 -0.14 -10.14
CA PRO A 363 -19.70 -1.32 -9.76
C PRO A 363 -21.03 -0.97 -9.07
N ALA A 364 -22.00 -1.88 -9.15
CA ALA A 364 -23.18 -1.84 -8.30
C ALA A 364 -22.81 -2.01 -6.82
N GLU A 365 -23.68 -1.56 -5.91
CA GLU A 365 -23.45 -1.63 -4.45
C GLU A 365 -23.22 -3.07 -3.93
N TYR A 366 -23.82 -4.06 -4.61
CA TYR A 366 -23.66 -5.48 -4.33
C TYR A 366 -22.48 -6.15 -5.04
N ASN A 367 -21.71 -5.41 -5.86
CA ASN A 367 -20.64 -5.86 -6.76
C ASN A 367 -21.09 -6.86 -7.84
N PHE A 368 -21.54 -8.06 -7.44
CA PHE A 368 -21.98 -9.14 -8.30
C PHE A 368 -23.40 -9.58 -7.93
N ALA A 369 -24.33 -9.54 -8.88
CA ALA A 369 -25.69 -10.02 -8.67
C ALA A 369 -25.74 -11.53 -8.36
N LYS A 370 -24.80 -12.30 -8.93
CA LYS A 370 -24.59 -13.72 -8.64
C LYS A 370 -23.11 -13.97 -8.43
N VAL A 371 -22.78 -14.70 -7.37
CA VAL A 371 -21.38 -14.96 -7.02
C VAL A 371 -20.71 -15.77 -8.16
N PRO A 372 -19.57 -15.33 -8.70
CA PRO A 372 -18.96 -15.97 -9.86
C PRO A 372 -18.41 -17.37 -9.55
N ASP A 373 -18.55 -18.30 -10.50
CA ASP A 373 -17.93 -19.63 -10.46
C ASP A 373 -16.48 -19.55 -10.96
N VAL A 374 -15.52 -19.70 -10.06
CA VAL A 374 -14.09 -19.50 -10.36
C VAL A 374 -13.40 -20.84 -10.63
N GLN A 375 -12.81 -20.96 -11.82
CA GLN A 375 -12.15 -22.19 -12.28
C GLN A 375 -10.64 -22.03 -12.51
N ASP A 376 -10.17 -20.85 -12.93
CA ASP A 376 -8.75 -20.50 -13.11
C ASP A 376 -8.37 -19.25 -12.29
N ILE A 377 -7.08 -18.96 -12.17
CA ILE A 377 -6.59 -17.74 -11.50
C ILE A 377 -7.02 -16.48 -12.27
N ASP A 378 -6.97 -16.52 -13.60
CA ASP A 378 -7.40 -15.43 -14.47
C ASP A 378 -8.90 -15.63 -14.77
N ALA A 379 -9.72 -15.62 -13.72
CA ALA A 379 -11.11 -16.09 -13.80
C ALA A 379 -11.93 -15.37 -14.88
N PHE A 380 -11.79 -14.04 -14.99
CA PHE A 380 -12.52 -13.28 -16.00
C PHE A 380 -11.96 -13.50 -17.41
N TRP A 381 -10.64 -13.68 -17.55
CA TRP A 381 -10.03 -14.06 -18.83
C TRP A 381 -10.54 -15.42 -19.31
N ASP A 382 -10.60 -16.42 -18.43
CA ASP A 382 -11.14 -17.74 -18.72
C ASP A 382 -12.62 -17.67 -19.16
N MET A 383 -13.45 -16.89 -18.46
CA MET A 383 -14.84 -16.67 -18.84
C MET A 383 -14.96 -16.02 -20.23
N LYS A 384 -14.06 -15.09 -20.59
CA LYS A 384 -14.01 -14.48 -21.92
C LYS A 384 -13.67 -15.51 -22.99
N GLN A 385 -12.70 -16.40 -22.74
CA GLN A 385 -12.32 -17.47 -23.68
C GLN A 385 -13.43 -18.52 -23.87
N ARG A 386 -14.19 -18.82 -22.81
CA ARG A 386 -15.34 -19.75 -22.87
C ARG A 386 -16.61 -19.12 -23.45
N GLY A 387 -16.63 -17.81 -23.69
CA GLY A 387 -17.80 -17.09 -24.20
C GLY A 387 -18.93 -16.90 -23.19
N VAL A 388 -18.64 -16.99 -21.88
CA VAL A 388 -19.64 -16.89 -20.79
C VAL A 388 -19.47 -15.64 -19.92
N ALA A 389 -18.50 -14.77 -20.23
CA ALA A 389 -18.16 -13.58 -19.44
C ALA A 389 -19.32 -12.60 -19.19
N TYR A 390 -20.22 -12.48 -20.16
CA TYR A 390 -21.34 -11.54 -20.15
C TYR A 390 -22.70 -12.23 -20.26
N ALA A 391 -22.78 -13.52 -19.96
CA ALA A 391 -24.04 -14.25 -20.02
C ALA A 391 -25.01 -13.73 -18.95
N PRO A 392 -26.28 -13.41 -19.30
CA PRO A 392 -27.29 -13.03 -18.32
C PRO A 392 -27.48 -14.15 -17.29
N ALA A 393 -27.68 -13.77 -16.03
CA ALA A 393 -28.19 -14.71 -15.04
C ALA A 393 -29.64 -15.09 -15.39
N GLN A 394 -30.00 -16.35 -15.16
CA GLN A 394 -31.37 -16.83 -15.43
C GLN A 394 -32.35 -16.38 -14.35
N ASP A 395 -31.85 -16.15 -13.14
CA ASP A 395 -32.59 -15.87 -11.92
C ASP A 395 -31.80 -14.91 -11.01
N TYR A 396 -32.54 -14.04 -10.32
CA TYR A 396 -32.01 -13.11 -9.32
C TYR A 396 -32.65 -13.38 -7.96
N GLU A 397 -31.87 -13.21 -6.91
CA GLU A 397 -32.29 -13.39 -5.52
C GLU A 397 -32.16 -12.07 -4.77
N ASP A 398 -32.91 -11.92 -3.68
CA ASP A 398 -32.77 -10.78 -2.77
C ASP A 398 -31.36 -10.75 -2.15
N ILE A 399 -30.69 -9.60 -2.22
CA ILE A 399 -29.33 -9.45 -1.66
C ILE A 399 -29.39 -8.67 -0.34
N HIS A 400 -28.81 -9.26 0.69
CA HIS A 400 -28.65 -8.63 2.00
C HIS A 400 -27.35 -7.81 2.06
N LEU A 401 -27.45 -6.50 2.30
CA LEU A 401 -26.32 -5.59 2.46
C LEU A 401 -26.26 -5.00 3.87
N PRO A 402 -25.07 -4.69 4.39
CA PRO A 402 -24.93 -3.97 5.65
C PRO A 402 -25.39 -2.51 5.50
N ARG A 403 -26.20 -2.02 6.44
CA ARG A 403 -26.61 -0.61 6.45
C ARG A 403 -25.48 0.33 6.83
N ASN A 404 -25.53 1.54 6.28
CA ASN A 404 -24.67 2.64 6.69
C ASN A 404 -24.85 3.00 8.18
N THR A 405 -23.75 3.34 8.84
CA THR A 405 -23.74 3.78 10.24
C THR A 405 -22.73 4.90 10.48
N GLY A 406 -23.16 5.96 11.19
CA GLY A 406 -22.29 7.06 11.58
C GLY A 406 -21.39 6.78 12.78
N ILE A 407 -21.57 5.63 13.47
CA ILE A 407 -20.86 5.33 14.72
C ILE A 407 -19.34 5.32 14.55
N GLY A 408 -18.84 4.85 13.40
CA GLY A 408 -17.40 4.87 13.11
C GLY A 408 -16.83 6.30 13.10
N VAL A 409 -17.55 7.27 12.53
CA VAL A 409 -17.14 8.69 12.50
C VAL A 409 -17.13 9.27 13.91
N PHE A 410 -18.15 8.96 14.72
CA PHE A 410 -18.20 9.40 16.11
C PHE A 410 -17.05 8.81 16.94
N LEU A 411 -16.75 7.51 16.80
CA LEU A 411 -15.62 6.88 17.48
C LEU A 411 -14.28 7.50 17.09
N GLY A 412 -14.07 7.77 15.79
CA GLY A 412 -12.87 8.47 15.32
C GLY A 412 -12.75 9.89 15.89
N GLY A 413 -13.85 10.65 15.87
CA GLY A 413 -13.90 12.01 16.42
C GLY A 413 -13.68 12.05 17.95
N LEU A 414 -14.23 11.08 18.68
CA LEU A 414 -14.01 10.92 20.12
C LEU A 414 -12.56 10.50 20.42
N GLY A 415 -11.98 9.60 19.62
CA GLY A 415 -10.56 9.24 19.72
C GLY A 415 -9.64 10.44 19.54
N PHE A 416 -9.92 11.29 18.54
CA PHE A 416 -9.25 12.58 18.35
C PHE A 416 -9.40 13.48 19.57
N LEU A 417 -10.63 13.65 20.08
CA LEU A 417 -10.93 14.51 21.22
C LEU A 417 -10.22 14.04 22.50
N ILE A 418 -10.17 12.73 22.75
CA ILE A 418 -9.39 12.14 23.85
C ILE A 418 -7.90 12.44 23.67
N GLY A 419 -7.33 12.15 22.49
CA GLY A 419 -5.91 12.40 22.22
C GLY A 419 -5.52 13.87 22.37
N PHE A 420 -6.37 14.79 21.90
CA PHE A 420 -6.22 16.22 22.10
C PHE A 420 -6.29 16.59 23.59
N ALA A 421 -7.31 16.10 24.30
CA ALA A 421 -7.52 16.41 25.71
C ALA A 421 -6.34 15.94 26.57
N VAL A 422 -5.82 14.73 26.34
CA VAL A 422 -4.64 14.23 27.08
C VAL A 422 -3.39 15.06 26.76
N THR A 423 -3.19 15.41 25.48
CA THR A 423 -2.06 16.25 25.05
C THR A 423 -2.04 17.59 25.79
N TRP A 424 -3.21 18.17 26.07
CA TRP A 424 -3.36 19.45 26.77
C TRP A 424 -3.72 19.33 28.27
N TYR A 425 -3.64 18.13 28.86
CA TYR A 425 -3.96 17.87 30.28
C TYR A 425 -5.38 18.27 30.69
N ILE A 426 -6.35 18.21 29.77
CA ILE A 426 -7.76 18.54 29.98
C ILE A 426 -8.52 17.28 30.46
N TRP A 427 -8.30 16.88 31.71
CA TRP A 427 -8.75 15.57 32.22
C TRP A 427 -10.27 15.35 32.25
N TRP A 428 -11.06 16.40 32.48
CA TRP A 428 -12.53 16.28 32.43
C TRP A 428 -13.02 15.94 31.02
N LEU A 429 -12.32 16.43 29.99
CA LEU A 429 -12.65 16.16 28.59
C LEU A 429 -12.22 14.75 28.17
N VAL A 430 -11.14 14.22 28.75
CA VAL A 430 -10.74 12.82 28.60
C VAL A 430 -11.83 11.89 29.14
N ALA A 431 -12.32 12.15 30.36
CA ALA A 431 -13.39 11.37 30.97
C ALA A 431 -14.68 11.42 30.13
N LEU A 432 -15.08 12.62 29.67
CA LEU A 432 -16.25 12.79 28.81
C LEU A 432 -16.09 12.08 27.47
N GLY A 433 -14.91 12.17 26.84
CA GLY A 433 -14.61 11.47 25.60
C GLY A 433 -14.70 9.95 25.75
N PHE A 434 -14.16 9.41 26.85
CA PHE A 434 -14.23 7.98 27.15
C PHE A 434 -15.67 7.50 27.38
N LEU A 435 -16.48 8.26 28.13
CA LEU A 435 -17.91 7.99 28.28
C LEU A 435 -18.64 8.04 26.94
N GLY A 436 -18.28 8.97 26.05
CA GLY A 436 -18.80 9.04 24.70
C GLY A 436 -18.47 7.79 23.87
N VAL A 437 -17.25 7.26 23.98
CA VAL A 437 -16.84 6.01 23.32
C VAL A 437 -17.70 4.85 23.82
N LEU A 438 -17.85 4.71 25.14
CA LEU A 438 -18.70 3.68 25.74
C LEU A 438 -20.15 3.79 25.27
N ALA A 439 -20.72 5.01 25.25
CA ALA A 439 -22.07 5.24 24.78
C ALA A 439 -22.24 4.84 23.30
N CYS A 440 -21.28 5.17 22.44
CA CYS A 440 -21.27 4.74 21.03
C CYS A 440 -21.24 3.22 20.89
N LEU A 441 -20.39 2.53 21.67
CA LEU A 441 -20.28 1.08 21.65
C LEU A 441 -21.55 0.39 22.15
N ILE A 442 -22.11 0.86 23.27
CA ILE A 442 -23.38 0.36 23.83
C ILE A 442 -24.50 0.54 22.82
N THR A 443 -24.60 1.73 22.23
CA THR A 443 -25.60 2.03 21.19
C THR A 443 -25.45 1.10 19.99
N ARG A 444 -24.21 0.91 19.49
CA ARG A 444 -23.97 0.00 18.36
C ARG A 444 -24.35 -1.44 18.69
N SER A 445 -24.00 -1.90 19.89
CA SER A 445 -24.28 -3.26 20.33
C SER A 445 -25.77 -3.53 20.58
N SER A 446 -26.58 -2.48 20.74
CA SER A 446 -28.03 -2.58 21.00
C SER A 446 -28.88 -2.46 19.74
N GLN A 447 -28.27 -2.37 18.54
CA GLN A 447 -28.98 -2.26 17.27
C GLN A 447 -29.20 -3.64 16.63
N ASP A 448 -30.46 -4.07 16.51
CA ASP A 448 -30.80 -5.37 15.90
C ASP A 448 -30.91 -5.32 14.37
N HIS A 449 -31.29 -4.16 13.80
CA HIS A 449 -31.57 -4.04 12.37
C HIS A 449 -30.40 -3.40 11.61
N THR A 450 -29.36 -4.20 11.36
CA THR A 450 -28.09 -3.75 10.77
C THR A 450 -27.93 -4.01 9.28
N TYR A 451 -28.97 -4.54 8.63
CA TYR A 451 -28.95 -4.88 7.21
C TYR A 451 -30.12 -4.27 6.45
N GLU A 452 -29.95 -4.13 5.15
CA GLU A 452 -30.99 -3.80 4.17
C GLU A 452 -31.04 -4.87 3.09
N ILE A 453 -32.17 -4.96 2.40
CA ILE A 453 -32.41 -5.95 1.36
C ILE A 453 -32.66 -5.20 0.07
N ILE A 454 -31.87 -5.49 -0.96
CA ILE A 454 -32.15 -5.07 -2.33
C ILE A 454 -33.02 -6.17 -2.96
N PRO A 455 -34.27 -5.87 -3.37
CA PRO A 455 -35.16 -6.87 -3.95
C PRO A 455 -34.64 -7.40 -5.29
N ALA A 456 -34.89 -8.69 -5.57
CA ALA A 456 -34.51 -9.35 -6.82
C ALA A 456 -34.98 -8.60 -8.08
N ALA A 457 -36.16 -7.98 -8.04
CA ALA A 457 -36.71 -7.20 -9.15
C ALA A 457 -35.89 -5.94 -9.47
N GLU A 458 -35.31 -5.29 -8.45
CA GLU A 458 -34.45 -4.11 -8.63
C GLU A 458 -33.10 -4.52 -9.23
N ILE A 459 -32.53 -5.63 -8.73
CA ILE A 459 -31.30 -6.22 -9.26
C ILE A 459 -31.48 -6.61 -10.73
N GLU A 460 -32.59 -7.28 -11.07
CA GLU A 460 -32.91 -7.68 -12.43
C GLU A 460 -33.02 -6.46 -13.37
N ALA A 461 -33.69 -5.40 -12.93
CA ALA A 461 -33.81 -4.16 -13.70
C ALA A 461 -32.43 -3.54 -13.97
N HIS A 462 -31.59 -3.45 -12.94
CA HIS A 462 -30.24 -2.88 -13.04
C HIS A 462 -29.33 -3.70 -13.98
N GLU A 463 -29.30 -5.03 -13.82
CA GLU A 463 -28.50 -5.91 -14.67
C GLU A 463 -29.00 -5.92 -16.13
N LYS A 464 -30.31 -5.84 -16.36
CA LYS A 464 -30.86 -5.69 -17.72
C LYS A 464 -30.39 -4.41 -18.40
N THR A 465 -30.35 -3.28 -17.68
CA THR A 465 -29.81 -2.02 -18.21
C THR A 465 -28.35 -2.18 -18.61
N ARG A 466 -27.55 -2.84 -17.77
CA ARG A 466 -26.13 -3.10 -18.05
C ARG A 466 -25.92 -4.01 -19.26
N ILE A 467 -26.65 -5.11 -19.34
CA ILE A 467 -26.54 -6.06 -20.45
C ILE A 467 -26.93 -5.39 -21.75
N LYS A 468 -28.00 -4.58 -21.75
CA LYS A 468 -28.37 -3.78 -22.93
C LYS A 468 -27.25 -2.83 -23.36
N ALA A 469 -26.60 -2.14 -22.41
CA ALA A 469 -25.46 -1.27 -22.74
C ALA A 469 -24.28 -2.04 -23.36
N LEU A 470 -24.02 -3.28 -22.92
CA LEU A 470 -23.00 -4.16 -23.50
C LEU A 470 -23.40 -4.71 -24.88
N GLU A 471 -24.68 -4.95 -25.12
CA GLU A 471 -25.20 -5.37 -26.43
C GLU A 471 -25.16 -4.23 -27.46
N ASP A 472 -25.52 -3.03 -27.02
CA ASP A 472 -25.46 -1.79 -27.81
C ASP A 472 -24.01 -1.40 -28.14
N HIS A 473 -23.06 -1.69 -27.23
CA HIS A 473 -21.63 -1.41 -27.39
C HIS A 473 -20.78 -2.66 -27.18
N LYS A 474 -20.77 -3.56 -28.18
CA LYS A 474 -19.91 -4.76 -28.12
C LYS A 474 -18.44 -4.35 -28.05
N PRO A 475 -17.66 -4.83 -27.06
CA PRO A 475 -16.25 -4.49 -26.94
C PRO A 475 -15.48 -4.85 -28.21
N THR A 476 -14.94 -3.85 -28.89
CA THR A 476 -14.05 -3.98 -30.04
C THR A 476 -12.60 -3.80 -29.60
N PRO A 477 -11.62 -4.28 -30.39
CA PRO A 477 -10.21 -4.05 -30.08
C PRO A 477 -9.81 -2.58 -29.89
N GLY A 478 -10.58 -1.63 -30.44
CA GLY A 478 -10.35 -0.19 -30.32
C GLY A 478 -10.91 0.44 -29.03
N ASP A 479 -11.78 -0.26 -28.31
CA ASP A 479 -12.31 0.20 -27.01
C ASP A 479 -11.30 0.01 -25.88
N PHE A 480 -10.34 -0.90 -26.09
CA PHE A 480 -9.27 -1.15 -25.14
C PHE A 480 -8.17 -0.11 -25.29
N TRP A 481 -7.49 0.18 -24.17
CA TRP A 481 -6.26 0.99 -24.13
C TRP A 481 -6.48 2.50 -24.39
N SER A 482 -7.71 2.98 -24.21
CA SER A 482 -8.12 4.38 -24.31
C SER A 482 -7.55 5.26 -23.20
#